data_AF-H1KDW2-F1
#
_entry.id   AF-H1KDW2-F1
#
_cell.length_a   1.000
_cell.length_b   1.000
_cell.length_c   1.000
_cell.angle_alpha   90.00
_cell.angle_beta   90.00
_cell.angle_gamma   90.00
#
_symmetry.space_group_name_H-M   'P 1'
#
loop_
_entity.id
_entity.type
_entity.pdbx_description
1 polymer ?
#
loop_
_entity_poly.entity_id
_entity_poly.type
_entity_poly.pdbx_seq_one_letter_code
_entity_poly.pdbx_strand_id
1 'polypeptide(L)'
;MLRVALTACLLAAGTVLASANPARLEKGIVPSGPAKAAVERWFTAGSGPICSDTNGADAPCDLGRALAFRTFYDAGGTDALVFAHYSPSIGNAVSLAVAQFRRAGQDWTLVRTVTGVYGEGPDGLSFESGRATFTMDALMPGDARCCLTGKQRYTLDLATGAVTAGPKTAAKATPASGKRSFAPRPEGFEGATYFHNGSEVLIDERAGVIRYDVPKASIRAAVSKGTVLFRGTFAASGAVTSTAYVFKAGCEPAPYAVSGHSKGSTITLKGNAPRRDANSCAVTGTTARGAHTVLTFQEYGDF
;
A
#
# COMPACT_ATOMS: atom_id res chain seq x y z
N MET A 1 -34.69 15.11 -65.58
CA MET A 1 -34.93 14.18 -64.45
C MET A 1 -33.63 13.47 -64.13
N LEU A 2 -33.39 13.18 -62.84
CA LEU A 2 -32.40 12.25 -62.29
C LEU A 2 -31.07 12.82 -61.70
N ARG A 3 -31.13 12.95 -60.36
CA ARG A 3 -30.17 12.53 -59.32
C ARG A 3 -28.88 13.32 -59.05
N VAL A 4 -29.01 14.13 -58.00
CA VAL A 4 -28.05 14.53 -56.97
C VAL A 4 -27.12 13.37 -56.53
N ALA A 5 -25.82 13.63 -56.46
CA ALA A 5 -24.87 12.85 -55.66
C ALA A 5 -24.02 13.82 -54.82
N LEU A 6 -24.33 13.89 -53.53
CA LEU A 6 -23.57 14.56 -52.49
C LEU A 6 -22.40 13.64 -52.10
N THR A 7 -21.16 14.05 -52.36
CA THR A 7 -19.98 13.35 -51.83
C THR A 7 -19.53 14.08 -50.55
N ALA A 8 -19.96 13.56 -49.41
CA ALA A 8 -19.49 14.02 -48.10
C ALA A 8 -18.09 13.44 -47.83
N CYS A 9 -17.08 14.30 -47.80
CA CYS A 9 -15.73 13.95 -47.38
C CYS A 9 -15.67 14.05 -45.84
N LEU A 10 -15.93 12.94 -45.14
CA LEU A 10 -15.69 12.82 -43.70
C LEU A 10 -14.19 12.58 -43.46
N LEU A 11 -13.46 13.65 -43.12
CA LEU A 11 -12.18 13.56 -42.44
C LEU A 11 -12.45 13.11 -41.00
N ALA A 12 -12.25 11.83 -40.71
CA ALA A 12 -12.20 11.31 -39.36
C ALA A 12 -10.92 11.85 -38.69
N ALA A 13 -11.03 12.97 -37.99
CA ALA A 13 -10.02 13.41 -37.03
C ALA A 13 -10.04 12.43 -35.85
N GLY A 14 -9.20 11.40 -35.93
CA GLY A 14 -8.94 10.48 -34.83
C GLY A 14 -8.38 11.28 -33.64
N THR A 15 -9.23 11.48 -32.63
CA THR A 15 -8.81 11.95 -31.33
C THR A 15 -7.99 10.84 -30.69
N VAL A 16 -6.66 10.98 -30.75
CA VAL A 16 -5.76 10.19 -29.92
C VAL A 16 -5.98 10.66 -28.49
N LEU A 17 -6.87 9.98 -27.76
CA LEU A 17 -6.89 10.03 -26.31
C LEU A 17 -5.57 9.40 -25.84
N ALA A 18 -4.57 10.23 -25.59
CA ALA A 18 -3.40 9.83 -24.83
C ALA A 18 -3.91 9.42 -23.44
N SER A 19 -4.08 8.12 -23.22
CA SER A 19 -4.30 7.57 -21.90
C SER A 19 -3.05 7.92 -21.08
N ALA A 20 -3.16 8.91 -20.21
CA ALA A 20 -2.17 9.12 -19.17
C ALA A 20 -2.15 7.84 -18.33
N ASN A 21 -1.10 7.03 -18.51
CA ASN A 21 -0.80 5.93 -17.58
C ASN A 21 -0.83 6.50 -16.16
N PRO A 22 -1.47 5.84 -15.18
CA PRO A 22 -1.36 6.26 -13.79
C PRO A 22 0.14 6.26 -13.47
N ALA A 23 0.63 7.43 -13.03
CA ALA A 23 2.04 7.66 -12.78
C ALA A 23 2.55 6.57 -11.83
N ARG A 24 3.45 5.72 -12.33
CA ARG A 24 4.22 4.74 -11.56
C ARG A 24 4.76 5.42 -10.30
N LEU A 25 4.22 5.10 -9.12
CA LEU A 25 4.71 5.61 -7.84
C LEU A 25 6.02 4.90 -7.48
N GLU A 26 7.15 5.37 -8.00
CA GLU A 26 8.47 4.85 -7.60
C GLU A 26 8.80 5.30 -6.17
N LYS A 27 9.63 4.54 -5.47
CA LYS A 27 10.14 4.91 -4.13
C LYS A 27 10.74 6.32 -4.19
N GLY A 28 10.38 7.17 -3.24
CA GLY A 28 10.82 8.56 -3.22
C GLY A 28 10.17 9.49 -4.25
N ILE A 29 9.14 9.03 -4.96
CA ILE A 29 8.36 9.88 -5.86
C ILE A 29 7.07 10.30 -5.16
N VAL A 30 6.90 11.62 -5.04
CA VAL A 30 5.62 12.21 -4.67
C VAL A 30 4.65 12.07 -5.85
N PRO A 31 3.41 11.59 -5.65
CA PRO A 31 2.38 11.49 -6.67
C PRO A 31 2.21 12.79 -7.45
N SER A 32 1.92 12.67 -8.74
CA SER A 32 1.53 13.84 -9.55
C SER A 32 0.27 14.48 -8.97
N GLY A 33 0.25 15.81 -8.96
CA GLY A 33 -0.86 16.57 -8.40
C GLY A 33 -0.44 18.02 -8.18
N PRO A 34 -1.42 18.92 -8.00
CA PRO A 34 -1.14 20.36 -7.91
C PRO A 34 -0.28 20.71 -6.68
N ALA A 35 -0.30 19.89 -5.63
CA ALA A 35 0.51 20.10 -4.43
C ALA A 35 1.92 19.45 -4.50
N LYS A 36 2.26 18.69 -5.56
CA LYS A 36 3.47 17.85 -5.62
C LYS A 36 4.74 18.60 -5.17
N ALA A 37 5.02 19.75 -5.78
CA ALA A 37 6.22 20.51 -5.47
C ALA A 37 6.26 21.01 -4.02
N ALA A 38 5.11 21.30 -3.42
CA ALA A 38 5.02 21.70 -2.02
C ALA A 38 5.29 20.53 -1.07
N VAL A 39 4.82 19.33 -1.43
CA VAL A 39 5.06 18.10 -0.67
C VAL A 39 6.53 17.69 -0.72
N GLU A 40 7.17 17.76 -1.89
CA GLU A 40 8.60 17.50 -2.04
C GLU A 40 9.42 18.45 -1.16
N ARG A 41 9.12 19.76 -1.22
CA ARG A 41 9.79 20.76 -0.37
C ARG A 41 9.57 20.51 1.11
N TRP A 42 8.34 20.18 1.53
CA TRP A 42 8.05 19.87 2.93
C TRP A 42 8.84 18.66 3.41
N PHE A 43 8.85 17.57 2.63
CA PHE A 43 9.49 16.33 3.06
C PHE A 43 11.00 16.48 3.27
N THR A 44 11.64 17.35 2.49
CA THR A 44 13.09 17.60 2.56
C THR A 44 13.48 18.84 3.37
N ALA A 45 12.53 19.58 3.92
CA ALA A 45 12.79 20.78 4.72
C ALA A 45 12.87 20.48 6.21
N GLY A 46 13.44 21.40 7.00
CA GLY A 46 13.47 21.30 8.46
C GLY A 46 12.10 21.31 9.15
N SER A 47 11.03 21.69 8.44
CA SER A 47 9.64 21.59 8.91
C SER A 47 8.99 20.23 8.60
N GLY A 48 9.72 19.35 7.91
CA GLY A 48 9.31 18.01 7.50
C GLY A 48 9.65 16.91 8.51
N PRO A 49 9.54 15.64 8.09
CA PRO A 49 10.00 14.52 8.89
C PRO A 49 11.53 14.54 9.07
N ILE A 50 11.96 14.08 10.25
CA ILE A 50 13.36 13.91 10.60
C ILE A 50 13.75 12.45 10.42
N CYS A 51 14.94 12.25 9.87
CA CYS A 51 15.58 10.96 9.66
C CYS A 51 16.95 10.96 10.35
N SER A 52 17.35 9.82 10.89
CA SER A 52 18.65 9.62 11.53
C SER A 52 19.59 8.81 10.64
N ASP A 53 20.86 9.21 10.58
CA ASP A 53 21.91 8.51 9.84
C ASP A 53 22.51 7.31 10.60
N THR A 54 23.58 6.70 10.08
CA THR A 54 24.29 5.57 10.73
C THR A 54 24.87 5.92 12.09
N ASN A 55 25.16 7.20 12.32
CA ASN A 55 25.76 7.72 13.54
C ASN A 55 24.70 8.20 14.54
N GLY A 56 23.40 8.08 14.19
CA GLY A 56 22.30 8.59 14.98
C GLY A 56 22.15 10.11 14.91
N ALA A 57 22.80 10.78 13.95
CA ALA A 57 22.63 12.21 13.74
C ALA A 57 21.32 12.48 12.99
N ASP A 58 20.52 13.40 13.53
CA ASP A 58 19.22 13.77 13.00
C ASP A 58 19.33 14.87 11.93
N ALA A 59 18.63 14.69 10.82
CA ALA A 59 18.54 15.65 9.72
C ALA A 59 17.16 15.56 9.05
N PRO A 60 16.76 16.58 8.26
CA PRO A 60 15.60 16.45 7.37
C PRO A 60 15.73 15.19 6.49
N CYS A 61 14.64 14.47 6.29
CA CYS A 61 14.65 13.29 5.44
C CYS A 61 14.92 13.64 3.97
N ASP A 62 15.63 12.78 3.25
CA ASP A 62 15.70 12.82 1.80
C ASP A 62 14.55 12.01 1.16
N LEU A 63 14.13 12.36 -0.06
CA LEU A 63 13.04 11.66 -0.74
C LEU A 63 13.31 10.16 -0.92
N GLY A 64 14.55 9.71 -1.03
CA GLY A 64 14.90 8.28 -1.09
C GLY A 64 14.52 7.48 0.16
N ARG A 65 14.20 8.15 1.27
CA ARG A 65 13.65 7.55 2.50
C ARG A 65 12.14 7.39 2.46
N ALA A 66 11.44 8.09 1.57
CA ALA A 66 10.00 7.96 1.44
C ALA A 66 9.63 6.61 0.79
N LEU A 67 8.71 5.91 1.43
CA LEU A 67 8.18 4.62 0.97
C LEU A 67 6.90 4.82 0.17
N ALA A 68 6.03 5.71 0.64
CA ALA A 68 4.78 6.06 -0.04
C ALA A 68 4.28 7.43 0.41
N PHE A 69 3.62 8.13 -0.50
CA PHE A 69 2.80 9.30 -0.19
C PHE A 69 1.36 9.02 -0.59
N ARG A 70 0.41 9.46 0.23
CA ARG A 70 -1.00 9.57 -0.13
C ARG A 70 -1.43 11.01 0.04
N THR A 71 -1.97 11.59 -1.03
CA THR A 71 -2.43 12.98 -1.05
C THR A 71 -3.92 13.01 -1.30
N PHE A 72 -4.65 13.68 -0.41
CA PHE A 72 -6.09 13.86 -0.51
C PHE A 72 -6.39 15.34 -0.60
N TYR A 73 -7.25 15.71 -1.55
CA TYR A 73 -7.70 17.08 -1.76
C TYR A 73 -9.14 17.23 -1.27
N ASP A 74 -9.47 18.38 -0.68
CA ASP A 74 -10.87 18.73 -0.48
C ASP A 74 -11.59 18.92 -1.83
N ALA A 75 -12.92 18.84 -1.82
CA ALA A 75 -13.72 18.98 -3.03
C ALA A 75 -13.60 20.37 -3.69
N GLY A 76 -13.22 21.40 -2.93
CA GLY A 76 -12.96 22.75 -3.43
C GLY A 76 -11.55 22.93 -4.03
N GLY A 77 -10.67 21.95 -3.87
CA GLY A 77 -9.25 22.05 -4.20
C GLY A 77 -8.50 23.11 -3.38
N THR A 78 -8.96 23.43 -2.17
CA THR A 78 -8.40 24.49 -1.32
C THR A 78 -7.45 23.97 -0.24
N ASP A 79 -7.78 22.85 0.39
CA ASP A 79 -6.96 22.15 1.37
C ASP A 79 -6.53 20.78 0.83
N ALA A 80 -5.37 20.33 1.27
CA ALA A 80 -4.88 18.99 1.02
C ALA A 80 -4.27 18.39 2.28
N LEU A 81 -4.42 17.08 2.45
CA LEU A 81 -3.75 16.29 3.46
C LEU A 81 -2.85 15.26 2.82
N VAL A 82 -1.62 15.17 3.33
CA VAL A 82 -0.60 14.27 2.83
C VAL A 82 -0.15 13.35 3.95
N PHE A 83 -0.15 12.05 3.68
CA PHE A 83 0.34 11.00 4.55
C PHE A 83 1.59 10.40 3.92
N ALA A 84 2.74 10.65 4.53
CA ALA A 84 4.03 10.14 4.08
C ALA A 84 4.49 8.99 4.98
N HIS A 85 4.61 7.80 4.40
CA HIS A 85 5.28 6.67 5.04
C HIS A 85 6.75 6.69 4.63
N TYR A 86 7.65 6.58 5.60
CA TYR A 86 9.08 6.71 5.36
C TYR A 86 9.90 5.84 6.31
N SER A 87 11.14 5.57 5.93
CA SER A 87 12.12 4.90 6.79
C SER A 87 12.89 5.96 7.59
N PRO A 88 12.63 6.15 8.90
CA PRO A 88 13.26 7.20 9.70
C PRO A 88 14.72 6.90 10.00
N SER A 89 15.17 5.66 9.82
CA SER A 89 16.53 5.22 10.10
C SER A 89 16.95 4.14 9.11
N ILE A 90 18.16 3.61 9.27
CA ILE A 90 18.76 2.59 8.38
C ILE A 90 18.22 1.18 8.69
N GLY A 91 17.30 1.06 9.67
CA GLY A 91 16.58 -0.17 9.97
C GLY A 91 15.30 -0.38 9.15
N ASN A 92 14.53 -1.38 9.54
CA ASN A 92 13.24 -1.74 8.94
C ASN A 92 12.04 -0.99 9.57
N ALA A 93 12.31 0.10 10.31
CA ALA A 93 11.27 0.93 10.88
C ALA A 93 10.53 1.68 9.76
N VAL A 94 9.21 1.77 9.89
CA VAL A 94 8.36 2.62 9.07
C VAL A 94 7.70 3.63 9.98
N SER A 95 7.84 4.91 9.65
CA SER A 95 7.21 6.02 10.33
C SER A 95 6.17 6.67 9.43
N LEU A 96 5.22 7.36 10.06
CA LEU A 96 4.20 8.15 9.41
C LEU A 96 4.43 9.64 9.73
N ALA A 97 4.42 10.48 8.71
CA ALA A 97 4.29 11.92 8.85
C ALA A 97 3.03 12.40 8.13
N VAL A 98 2.30 13.34 8.73
CA VAL A 98 1.09 13.91 8.15
C VAL A 98 1.27 15.42 7.99
N ALA A 99 0.86 15.98 6.87
CA ALA A 99 0.91 17.42 6.65
C ALA A 99 -0.35 17.96 5.99
N GLN A 100 -0.72 19.17 6.39
CA GLN A 100 -1.76 19.96 5.77
C GLN A 100 -1.13 21.00 4.85
N PHE A 101 -1.66 21.08 3.63
CA PHE A 101 -1.33 22.10 2.66
C PHE A 101 -2.57 22.90 2.30
N ARG A 102 -2.37 24.17 1.93
CA ARG A 102 -3.42 25.04 1.43
C ARG A 102 -3.00 25.65 0.11
N ARG A 103 -3.96 25.79 -0.79
CA ARG A 103 -3.77 26.47 -2.06
C ARG A 103 -3.63 27.98 -1.83
N ALA A 104 -2.57 28.56 -2.38
CA ALA A 104 -2.30 30.00 -2.38
C ALA A 104 -2.11 30.45 -3.84
N GLY A 105 -3.20 30.90 -4.48
CA GLY A 105 -3.20 31.18 -5.91
C GLY A 105 -3.04 29.90 -6.74
N GLN A 106 -1.98 29.83 -7.56
CA GLN A 106 -1.62 28.62 -8.31
C GLN A 106 -0.70 27.68 -7.53
N ASP A 107 -0.13 28.15 -6.41
CA ASP A 107 0.80 27.39 -5.60
C ASP A 107 0.11 26.69 -4.43
N TRP A 108 0.86 25.78 -3.80
CA TRP A 108 0.49 25.13 -2.56
C TRP A 108 1.53 25.42 -1.50
N THR A 109 1.07 25.75 -0.30
CA THR A 109 1.93 26.07 0.84
C THR A 109 1.63 25.11 1.99
N LEU A 110 2.70 24.72 2.69
CA LEU A 110 2.57 23.97 3.94
C LEU A 110 1.86 24.87 4.95
N VAL A 111 0.75 24.40 5.49
CA VAL A 111 0.09 25.04 6.64
C VAL A 111 0.74 24.55 7.92
N ARG A 112 0.89 23.22 8.06
CA ARG A 112 1.46 22.57 9.25
C ARG A 112 1.79 21.10 9.02
N THR A 113 2.73 20.59 9.79
CA THR A 113 2.86 19.15 10.06
C THR A 113 1.87 18.79 11.17
N VAL A 114 1.02 17.81 10.90
CA VAL A 114 -0.03 17.34 11.80
C VAL A 114 0.53 16.25 12.72
N THR A 115 0.37 16.43 14.02
CA THR A 115 0.81 15.48 15.04
C THR A 115 -0.40 14.77 15.67
N GLY A 116 -0.15 13.71 16.45
CA GLY A 116 -1.23 12.98 17.15
C GLY A 116 -2.02 12.00 16.29
N VAL A 117 -1.52 11.69 15.08
CA VAL A 117 -2.06 10.66 14.19
C VAL A 117 -1.12 9.45 14.23
N TYR A 118 -1.68 8.26 14.45
CA TYR A 118 -0.91 7.02 14.57
C TYR A 118 -1.60 5.89 13.79
N GLY A 119 -0.81 4.89 13.40
CA GLY A 119 -1.31 3.72 12.67
C GLY A 119 -0.87 3.68 11.22
N GLU A 120 -1.55 2.85 10.43
CA GLU A 120 -1.32 2.68 8.99
C GLU A 120 -2.55 3.13 8.18
N GLY A 121 -2.33 3.69 6.99
CA GLY A 121 -3.37 4.25 6.12
C GLY A 121 -3.28 5.78 5.99
N PRO A 122 -4.41 6.50 5.79
CA PRO A 122 -5.75 5.98 5.54
C PRO A 122 -5.91 5.55 4.06
N ASP A 123 -6.84 4.62 3.82
CA ASP A 123 -7.26 4.27 2.45
C ASP A 123 -8.19 5.33 1.83
N GLY A 124 -8.78 6.17 2.67
CA GLY A 124 -9.68 7.24 2.25
C GLY A 124 -9.99 8.20 3.40
N LEU A 125 -10.42 9.40 3.04
CA LEU A 125 -10.84 10.42 4.00
C LEU A 125 -11.92 11.32 3.41
N SER A 126 -12.69 11.96 4.29
CA SER A 126 -13.68 12.96 3.91
C SER A 126 -13.31 14.34 4.44
N PHE A 127 -13.67 15.35 3.68
CA PHE A 127 -13.58 16.76 4.08
C PHE A 127 -14.99 17.31 4.24
N GLU A 128 -15.37 17.70 5.45
CA GLU A 128 -16.70 18.22 5.76
C GLU A 128 -16.58 19.34 6.80
N SER A 129 -17.22 20.48 6.52
CA SER A 129 -17.36 21.60 7.47
C SER A 129 -16.04 22.04 8.13
N GLY A 130 -14.97 22.19 7.33
CA GLY A 130 -13.65 22.61 7.81
C GLY A 130 -12.89 21.53 8.61
N ARG A 131 -13.33 20.27 8.53
CA ARG A 131 -12.68 19.13 9.16
C ARG A 131 -12.35 18.06 8.15
N ALA A 132 -11.26 17.33 8.42
CA ALA A 132 -10.96 16.09 7.74
C ALA A 132 -11.20 14.91 8.67
N THR A 133 -11.93 13.90 8.20
CA THR A 133 -12.22 12.68 8.95
C THR A 133 -11.66 11.47 8.21
N PHE A 134 -10.88 10.66 8.92
CA PHE A 134 -10.23 9.48 8.34
C PHE A 134 -10.11 8.36 9.36
N THR A 135 -9.89 7.13 8.87
CA THR A 135 -9.72 5.96 9.73
C THR A 135 -8.37 5.31 9.43
N MET A 136 -7.60 5.06 10.47
CA MET A 136 -6.31 4.37 10.43
C MET A 136 -6.47 2.95 10.96
N ASP A 137 -5.64 2.04 10.47
CA ASP A 137 -5.36 0.77 11.15
C ASP A 137 -4.55 1.04 12.42
N ALA A 138 -4.96 0.45 13.54
CA ALA A 138 -4.43 0.77 14.85
C ALA A 138 -4.16 -0.49 15.68
N LEU A 139 -3.12 -0.44 16.53
CA LEU A 139 -2.86 -1.49 17.51
C LEU A 139 -3.94 -1.51 18.59
N MET A 140 -4.52 -2.68 18.82
CA MET A 140 -5.31 -3.01 19.99
C MET A 140 -4.42 -3.51 21.14
N PRO A 141 -4.88 -3.48 22.41
CA PRO A 141 -4.17 -4.13 23.50
C PRO A 141 -3.94 -5.62 23.19
N GLY A 142 -2.69 -6.07 23.27
CA GLY A 142 -2.29 -7.44 22.96
C GLY A 142 -1.83 -7.66 21.51
N ASP A 143 -2.02 -6.68 20.62
CA ASP A 143 -1.49 -6.77 19.27
C ASP A 143 0.05 -6.79 19.28
N ALA A 144 0.64 -7.70 18.51
CA ALA A 144 2.02 -7.57 18.10
C ALA A 144 2.18 -6.31 17.24
N ARG A 145 3.32 -5.62 17.34
CA ARG A 145 3.58 -4.34 16.65
C ARG A 145 3.42 -4.38 15.12
N CYS A 146 3.45 -5.56 14.52
CA CYS A 146 3.23 -5.81 13.09
C CYS A 146 1.78 -5.78 12.64
N CYS A 147 0.85 -5.90 13.58
CA CYS A 147 -0.39 -6.61 13.34
C CYS A 147 -1.53 -5.77 13.89
N LEU A 148 -1.82 -4.68 13.17
CA LEU A 148 -2.86 -3.70 13.50
C LEU A 148 -4.24 -4.36 13.30
N THR A 149 -4.86 -4.84 14.39
CA THR A 149 -6.18 -5.50 14.32
C THR A 149 -7.35 -4.55 14.59
N GLY A 150 -7.06 -3.33 15.00
CA GLY A 150 -8.03 -2.29 15.30
C GLY A 150 -8.17 -1.26 14.20
N LYS A 151 -9.25 -0.49 14.28
CA LYS A 151 -9.49 0.72 13.51
C LYS A 151 -9.65 1.89 14.47
N GLN A 152 -9.00 3.01 14.17
CA GLN A 152 -9.13 4.25 14.92
C GLN A 152 -9.53 5.38 13.99
N ARG A 153 -10.67 6.02 14.30
CA ARG A 153 -11.12 7.20 13.58
C ARG A 153 -10.45 8.45 14.15
N TYR A 154 -9.98 9.31 13.26
CA TYR A 154 -9.44 10.62 13.58
C TYR A 154 -10.28 11.71 12.95
N THR A 155 -10.40 12.83 13.65
CA THR A 155 -10.95 14.09 13.13
C THR A 155 -9.91 15.17 13.29
N LEU A 156 -9.52 15.80 12.19
CA LEU A 156 -8.62 16.95 12.15
C LEU A 156 -9.42 18.20 11.88
N ASP A 157 -9.29 19.21 12.74
CA ASP A 157 -9.78 20.56 12.49
C ASP A 157 -8.78 21.32 11.60
N LEU A 158 -9.19 21.72 10.40
CA LEU A 158 -8.29 22.31 9.39
C LEU A 158 -7.90 23.76 9.68
N ALA A 159 -8.62 24.44 10.58
CA ALA A 159 -8.28 25.80 10.97
C ALA A 159 -7.21 25.80 12.07
N THR A 160 -7.41 24.96 13.09
CA THR A 160 -6.58 24.93 14.30
C THR A 160 -5.45 23.91 14.23
N GLY A 161 -5.61 22.85 13.42
CA GLY A 161 -4.72 21.69 13.41
C GLY A 161 -4.99 20.69 14.54
N ALA A 162 -6.05 20.88 15.32
CA ALA A 162 -6.38 20.00 16.44
C ALA A 162 -6.85 18.63 15.93
N VAL A 163 -6.22 17.56 16.44
CA VAL A 163 -6.58 16.17 16.13
C VAL A 163 -7.34 15.57 17.31
N THR A 164 -8.52 15.04 17.03
CA THR A 164 -9.30 14.24 17.98
C THR A 164 -9.31 12.79 17.55
N ALA A 165 -8.89 11.90 18.45
CA ALA A 165 -8.97 10.47 18.29
C ALA A 165 -10.29 9.95 18.85
N GLY A 166 -11.07 9.26 18.01
CA GLY A 166 -12.21 8.46 18.46
C GLY A 166 -11.76 7.17 19.15
N PRO A 167 -12.72 6.40 19.74
CA PRO A 167 -12.40 5.11 20.35
C PRO A 167 -11.82 4.15 19.31
N LYS A 168 -10.83 3.36 19.73
CA LYS A 168 -10.38 2.21 18.94
C LYS A 168 -11.48 1.16 18.91
N THR A 169 -11.73 0.62 17.74
CA THR A 169 -12.68 -0.48 17.54
C THR A 169 -11.93 -1.66 16.97
N ALA A 170 -12.21 -2.88 17.44
CA ALA A 170 -11.71 -4.07 16.75
C ALA A 170 -12.23 -4.02 15.31
N ALA A 171 -11.37 -4.30 14.33
CA ALA A 171 -11.83 -4.44 12.96
C ALA A 171 -12.89 -5.54 12.94
N LYS A 172 -14.15 -5.16 12.69
CA LYS A 172 -15.26 -6.11 12.62
C LYS A 172 -14.92 -7.09 11.49
N ALA A 173 -14.89 -8.39 11.77
CA ALA A 173 -14.79 -9.40 10.72
C ALA A 173 -15.95 -9.16 9.74
N THR A 174 -15.65 -8.64 8.56
CA THR A 174 -16.69 -8.29 7.59
C THR A 174 -17.44 -9.55 7.17
N PRO A 175 -18.77 -9.62 7.33
CA PRO A 175 -19.54 -10.79 6.90
C PRO A 175 -19.48 -10.93 5.38
N ALA A 176 -19.16 -12.14 4.90
CA ALA A 176 -19.28 -12.50 3.50
C ALA A 176 -20.75 -12.82 3.19
N SER A 177 -21.45 -11.95 2.45
CA SER A 177 -22.58 -12.35 1.60
C SER A 177 -23.07 -11.16 0.78
N GLY A 178 -22.93 -11.26 -0.54
CA GLY A 178 -23.47 -10.31 -1.51
C GLY A 178 -22.90 -10.63 -2.88
N LYS A 179 -23.77 -10.92 -3.85
CA LYS A 179 -23.43 -11.37 -5.20
C LYS A 179 -22.34 -10.50 -5.83
N ARG A 180 -21.41 -11.16 -6.54
CA ARG A 180 -20.28 -10.57 -7.26
C ARG A 180 -20.75 -9.50 -8.24
N SER A 181 -20.67 -8.25 -7.81
CA SER A 181 -20.45 -7.09 -8.67
C SER A 181 -19.03 -6.62 -8.39
N PHE A 182 -18.20 -6.50 -9.43
CA PHE A 182 -16.85 -5.95 -9.32
C PHE A 182 -16.94 -4.52 -8.81
N ALA A 183 -16.68 -4.33 -7.52
CA ALA A 183 -16.36 -3.01 -7.01
C ALA A 183 -15.03 -2.56 -7.64
N PRO A 184 -14.87 -1.29 -8.03
CA PRO A 184 -13.58 -0.75 -8.41
C PRO A 184 -12.54 -1.05 -7.33
N ARG A 185 -11.28 -1.29 -7.75
CA ARG A 185 -10.15 -1.50 -6.81
C ARG A 185 -10.16 -0.34 -5.79
N PRO A 186 -10.05 -0.62 -4.48
CA PRO A 186 -9.80 0.44 -3.50
C PRO A 186 -8.54 1.21 -3.94
N GLU A 187 -8.66 2.51 -4.15
CA GLU A 187 -7.54 3.34 -4.58
C GLU A 187 -6.40 3.28 -3.55
N GLY A 188 -5.18 3.03 -4.04
CA GLY A 188 -3.96 3.13 -3.23
C GLY A 188 -3.30 1.82 -2.80
N PHE A 189 -3.59 0.68 -3.44
CA PHE A 189 -2.62 -0.41 -3.54
C PHE A 189 -2.46 -0.78 -5.02
N GLU A 190 -1.33 -0.40 -5.61
CA GLU A 190 -1.00 -0.68 -7.02
C GLU A 190 -0.34 -2.07 -7.19
N GLY A 191 -0.79 -3.06 -6.42
CA GLY A 191 -0.29 -4.41 -6.59
C GLY A 191 -0.97 -5.10 -7.76
N ALA A 192 -0.19 -5.73 -8.64
CA ALA A 192 -0.73 -6.58 -9.68
C ALA A 192 -1.33 -7.85 -9.06
N THR A 193 -2.42 -8.34 -9.64
CA THR A 193 -3.11 -9.54 -9.15
C THR A 193 -2.44 -10.79 -9.69
N TYR A 194 -2.10 -11.71 -8.80
CA TYR A 194 -1.48 -12.98 -9.12
C TYR A 194 -2.25 -14.14 -8.47
N PHE A 195 -2.12 -15.34 -9.04
CA PHE A 195 -2.56 -16.58 -8.42
C PHE A 195 -1.39 -17.28 -7.74
N HIS A 196 -1.66 -17.77 -6.53
CA HIS A 196 -0.74 -18.60 -5.77
C HIS A 196 -1.50 -19.73 -5.06
N ASN A 197 -1.21 -20.97 -5.44
CA ASN A 197 -1.72 -22.18 -4.77
C ASN A 197 -3.26 -22.19 -4.58
N GLY A 198 -3.99 -21.65 -5.56
CA GLY A 198 -5.46 -21.55 -5.56
C GLY A 198 -6.04 -20.33 -4.82
N SER A 199 -5.20 -19.41 -4.36
CA SER A 199 -5.59 -18.11 -3.78
C SER A 199 -5.23 -16.97 -4.72
N GLU A 200 -5.96 -15.86 -4.63
CA GLU A 200 -5.56 -14.58 -5.24
C GLU A 200 -4.67 -13.82 -4.25
N VAL A 201 -3.59 -13.25 -4.77
CA VAL A 201 -2.66 -12.42 -4.04
C VAL A 201 -2.42 -11.12 -4.81
N LEU A 202 -2.10 -10.06 -4.10
CA LEU A 202 -1.65 -8.81 -4.70
C LEU A 202 -0.15 -8.69 -4.46
N ILE A 203 0.59 -8.46 -5.53
CA ILE A 203 2.04 -8.27 -5.53
C ILE A 203 2.32 -6.79 -5.75
N ASP A 204 2.83 -6.13 -4.72
CA ASP A 204 3.44 -4.81 -4.84
C ASP A 204 4.96 -5.00 -4.84
N GLU A 205 5.53 -5.11 -6.04
CA GLU A 205 6.97 -5.29 -6.20
C GLU A 205 7.78 -4.09 -5.66
N ARG A 206 7.17 -2.89 -5.63
CA ARG A 206 7.83 -1.68 -5.13
C ARG A 206 7.87 -1.64 -3.62
N ALA A 207 6.77 -2.01 -2.96
CA ALA A 207 6.71 -2.18 -1.52
C ALA A 207 7.44 -3.46 -1.06
N GLY A 208 7.75 -4.37 -1.99
CA GLY A 208 8.38 -5.64 -1.67
C GLY A 208 7.45 -6.62 -0.95
N VAL A 209 6.14 -6.53 -1.19
CA VAL A 209 5.11 -7.25 -0.43
C VAL A 209 4.22 -8.07 -1.36
N ILE A 210 3.97 -9.31 -0.96
CA ILE A 210 2.86 -10.12 -1.50
C ILE A 210 1.89 -10.37 -0.36
N ARG A 211 0.62 -10.05 -0.59
CA ARG A 211 -0.45 -10.25 0.38
C ARG A 211 -1.62 -11.00 -0.23
N TYR A 212 -2.32 -11.78 0.59
CA TYR A 212 -3.55 -12.42 0.16
C TYR A 212 -4.64 -11.39 -0.10
N ASP A 213 -5.33 -11.52 -1.24
CA ASP A 213 -6.57 -10.77 -1.49
C ASP A 213 -7.77 -11.68 -1.26
N VAL A 214 -7.78 -12.83 -1.93
CA VAL A 214 -8.80 -13.86 -1.78
C VAL A 214 -8.14 -15.19 -1.41
N PRO A 215 -7.93 -15.48 -0.11
CA PRO A 215 -7.44 -16.78 0.32
C PRO A 215 -8.40 -17.90 -0.09
N LYS A 216 -7.86 -19.04 -0.53
CA LYS A 216 -8.66 -20.24 -0.82
C LYS A 216 -9.34 -20.78 0.44
N ALA A 217 -10.51 -21.42 0.27
CA ALA A 217 -11.34 -21.87 1.38
C ALA A 217 -10.57 -22.70 2.43
N SER A 218 -9.70 -23.61 1.99
CA SER A 218 -8.98 -24.53 2.88
C SER A 218 -7.94 -23.87 3.80
N ILE A 219 -7.57 -22.60 3.58
CA ILE A 219 -6.57 -21.90 4.40
C ILE A 219 -7.15 -20.72 5.20
N ARG A 220 -8.44 -20.43 5.05
CA ARG A 220 -9.07 -19.23 5.68
C ARG A 220 -9.08 -19.24 7.20
N ALA A 221 -8.95 -20.40 7.82
CA ALA A 221 -8.78 -20.51 9.27
C ALA A 221 -7.40 -19.99 9.76
N ALA A 222 -6.43 -19.84 8.86
CA ALA A 222 -5.07 -19.41 9.17
C ALA A 222 -4.67 -18.08 8.49
N VAL A 223 -5.42 -17.66 7.47
CA VAL A 223 -5.06 -16.56 6.57
C VAL A 223 -6.31 -15.77 6.20
N SER A 224 -6.24 -14.43 6.29
CA SER A 224 -7.30 -13.52 5.86
C SER A 224 -6.86 -12.64 4.68
N LYS A 225 -7.79 -11.89 4.09
CA LYS A 225 -7.44 -10.80 3.17
C LYS A 225 -6.48 -9.84 3.86
N GLY A 226 -5.45 -9.38 3.15
CA GLY A 226 -4.38 -8.53 3.65
C GLY A 226 -3.22 -9.27 4.31
N THR A 227 -3.36 -10.55 4.66
CA THR A 227 -2.26 -11.31 5.29
C THR A 227 -1.03 -11.35 4.37
N VAL A 228 0.12 -10.96 4.91
CA VAL A 228 1.38 -10.89 4.16
C VAL A 228 1.99 -12.28 4.01
N LEU A 229 2.08 -12.76 2.78
CA LEU A 229 2.71 -14.03 2.41
C LEU A 229 4.23 -13.89 2.21
N PHE A 230 4.68 -12.68 1.86
CA PHE A 230 6.06 -12.41 1.45
C PHE A 230 6.46 -10.99 1.81
N ARG A 231 7.72 -10.83 2.24
CA ARG A 231 8.44 -9.55 2.30
C ARG A 231 9.84 -9.70 1.73
N GLY A 232 10.23 -8.81 0.81
CA GLY A 232 11.56 -8.88 0.20
C GLY A 232 11.81 -7.82 -0.84
N THR A 233 12.85 -8.02 -1.63
CA THR A 233 13.30 -7.05 -2.63
C THR A 233 13.15 -7.63 -4.02
N PHE A 234 12.57 -6.86 -4.94
CA PHE A 234 12.53 -7.14 -6.37
C PHE A 234 13.58 -6.25 -7.06
N ALA A 235 14.64 -6.84 -7.58
CA ALA A 235 15.67 -6.11 -8.33
C ALA A 235 15.22 -5.87 -9.77
N ALA A 236 15.70 -4.80 -10.40
CA ALA A 236 15.43 -4.50 -11.80
C ALA A 236 15.90 -5.60 -12.77
N SER A 237 16.88 -6.41 -12.37
CA SER A 237 17.32 -7.61 -13.10
C SER A 237 16.33 -8.78 -13.06
N GLY A 238 15.21 -8.62 -12.34
CA GLY A 238 14.27 -9.69 -12.04
C GLY A 238 14.72 -10.59 -10.89
N ALA A 239 15.88 -10.38 -10.27
CA ALA A 239 16.29 -11.15 -9.09
C ALA A 239 15.43 -10.80 -7.87
N VAL A 240 15.03 -11.81 -7.09
CA VAL A 240 14.19 -11.66 -5.90
C VAL A 240 14.85 -12.35 -4.71
N THR A 241 15.00 -11.62 -3.60
CA THR A 241 15.51 -12.14 -2.31
C THR A 241 14.57 -11.71 -1.20
N SER A 242 14.16 -12.65 -0.34
CA SER A 242 12.98 -12.41 0.50
C SER A 242 12.78 -13.39 1.65
N THR A 243 11.83 -13.05 2.51
CA THR A 243 11.22 -13.93 3.51
C THR A 243 9.79 -14.25 3.10
N ALA A 244 9.48 -15.54 2.98
CA ALA A 244 8.12 -16.04 2.85
C ALA A 244 7.62 -16.59 4.18
N TYR A 245 6.30 -16.77 4.31
CA TYR A 245 5.68 -17.25 5.55
C TYR A 245 4.83 -18.48 5.30
N VAL A 246 4.90 -19.47 6.21
CA VAL A 246 3.95 -20.59 6.26
C VAL A 246 2.96 -20.41 7.40
N PHE A 247 1.69 -20.68 7.12
CA PHE A 247 0.57 -20.40 8.02
C PHE A 247 -0.04 -21.69 8.57
N LYS A 248 -0.42 -21.64 9.85
CA LYS A 248 -1.20 -22.69 10.51
C LYS A 248 -2.20 -22.00 11.43
N ALA A 249 -3.45 -22.47 11.42
CA ALA A 249 -4.51 -21.86 12.21
C ALA A 249 -4.14 -21.87 13.70
N GLY A 250 -4.33 -20.73 14.38
CA GLY A 250 -3.97 -20.55 15.78
C GLY A 250 -2.47 -20.42 16.06
N CYS A 251 -1.62 -20.30 15.02
CA CYS A 251 -0.19 -20.16 15.18
C CYS A 251 0.36 -18.91 14.48
N GLU A 252 1.36 -18.29 15.10
CA GLU A 252 2.14 -17.20 14.48
C GLU A 252 2.77 -17.66 13.16
N PRO A 253 2.78 -16.84 12.09
CA PRO A 253 3.41 -17.17 10.81
C PRO A 253 4.88 -17.56 10.99
N ALA A 254 5.31 -18.65 10.35
CA ALA A 254 6.68 -19.12 10.45
C ALA A 254 7.47 -18.62 9.22
N PRO A 255 8.47 -17.75 9.40
CA PRO A 255 9.23 -17.20 8.30
C PRO A 255 10.26 -18.20 7.75
N TYR A 256 10.60 -18.07 6.48
CA TYR A 256 11.74 -18.74 5.87
C TYR A 256 12.29 -17.95 4.69
N ALA A 257 13.60 -18.00 4.51
CA ALA A 257 14.27 -17.35 3.41
C ALA A 257 13.91 -18.03 2.09
N VAL A 258 13.57 -17.23 1.09
CA VAL A 258 13.38 -17.69 -0.29
C VAL A 258 14.04 -16.71 -1.25
N SER A 259 14.55 -17.24 -2.36
CA SER A 259 15.12 -16.45 -3.44
C SER A 259 14.71 -17.01 -4.79
N GLY A 260 14.79 -16.19 -5.83
CA GLY A 260 14.43 -16.61 -7.17
C GLY A 260 14.35 -15.43 -8.13
N HIS A 261 13.41 -15.52 -9.08
CA HIS A 261 13.30 -14.53 -10.14
C HIS A 261 11.85 -14.19 -10.51
N SER A 262 11.63 -12.93 -10.85
CA SER A 262 10.47 -12.44 -11.60
C SER A 262 10.84 -12.44 -13.09
N LYS A 263 10.02 -13.09 -13.93
CA LYS A 263 10.21 -13.15 -15.39
C LYS A 263 8.86 -13.06 -16.10
N GLY A 264 8.61 -11.93 -16.75
CA GLY A 264 7.32 -11.68 -17.39
C GLY A 264 6.18 -11.74 -16.37
N SER A 265 5.14 -12.51 -16.67
CA SER A 265 3.97 -12.71 -15.82
C SER A 265 4.15 -13.78 -14.72
N THR A 266 5.37 -14.26 -14.47
CA THR A 266 5.61 -15.33 -13.49
C THR A 266 6.74 -14.99 -12.54
N ILE A 267 6.49 -15.14 -11.24
CA ILE A 267 7.51 -15.09 -10.20
C ILE A 267 7.70 -16.49 -9.64
N THR A 268 8.94 -16.97 -9.61
CA THR A 268 9.28 -18.26 -9.01
C THR A 268 10.35 -18.10 -7.96
N LEU A 269 10.04 -18.54 -6.75
CA LEU A 269 10.91 -18.47 -5.57
C LEU A 269 11.15 -19.86 -5.02
N LYS A 270 12.32 -20.07 -4.41
CA LYS A 270 12.69 -21.33 -3.76
C LYS A 270 13.30 -21.08 -2.40
N GLY A 271 13.00 -21.98 -1.47
CA GLY A 271 13.64 -22.01 -0.15
C GLY A 271 13.22 -23.23 0.65
N ASN A 272 13.92 -23.45 1.76
CA ASN A 272 13.64 -24.57 2.65
C ASN A 272 12.49 -24.19 3.59
N ALA A 273 11.31 -24.77 3.36
CA ALA A 273 10.10 -24.42 4.10
C ALA A 273 10.13 -24.98 5.53
N PRO A 274 9.62 -24.26 6.54
CA PRO A 274 9.49 -24.77 7.90
C PRO A 274 8.49 -25.92 7.94
N ARG A 275 8.87 -27.03 8.56
CA ARG A 275 7.95 -28.10 8.94
C ARG A 275 7.40 -27.78 10.32
N ARG A 276 6.10 -27.57 10.40
CA ARG A 276 5.44 -27.47 11.70
C ARG A 276 5.08 -28.84 12.23
N ASP A 277 5.14 -28.96 13.54
CA ASP A 277 4.49 -30.04 14.25
C ASP A 277 2.99 -30.12 13.92
N ALA A 278 2.42 -31.31 13.93
CA ALA A 278 1.01 -31.52 13.59
C ALA A 278 0.08 -30.96 14.67
N ASN A 279 0.49 -31.00 15.93
CA ASN A 279 -0.37 -30.72 17.09
C ASN A 279 -0.03 -29.42 17.81
N SER A 280 1.09 -28.78 17.46
CA SER A 280 1.53 -27.52 18.06
C SER A 280 1.98 -26.50 17.02
N CYS A 281 2.42 -25.33 17.47
CA CYS A 281 2.98 -24.27 16.62
C CYS A 281 4.49 -24.40 16.42
N ALA A 282 5.14 -25.39 17.05
CA ALA A 282 6.58 -25.59 16.99
C ALA A 282 7.04 -25.93 15.56
N VAL A 283 8.16 -25.33 15.16
CA VAL A 283 8.87 -25.71 13.94
C VAL A 283 9.81 -26.86 14.30
N THR A 284 9.58 -28.04 13.73
CA THR A 284 10.34 -29.27 14.03
C THR A 284 11.47 -29.54 13.04
N GLY A 285 11.58 -28.71 12.01
CA GLY A 285 12.67 -28.77 11.03
C GLY A 285 12.35 -27.95 9.80
N THR A 286 13.16 -28.12 8.76
CA THR A 286 12.90 -27.54 7.43
C THR A 286 12.86 -28.62 6.37
N THR A 287 12.30 -28.34 5.21
CA THR A 287 12.28 -29.26 4.09
C THR A 287 12.50 -28.54 2.77
N ALA A 288 13.26 -29.18 1.87
CA ALA A 288 13.44 -28.74 0.49
C ALA A 288 12.38 -29.35 -0.47
N ARG A 289 11.46 -30.19 0.05
CA ARG A 289 10.42 -30.87 -0.74
C ARG A 289 9.02 -30.41 -0.30
N GLY A 290 8.11 -30.30 -1.27
CA GLY A 290 6.68 -30.04 -1.03
C GLY A 290 6.20 -28.69 -1.55
N ALA A 291 4.90 -28.43 -1.40
CA ALA A 291 4.22 -27.28 -2.01
C ALA A 291 4.64 -25.90 -1.48
N HIS A 292 5.43 -25.85 -0.40
CA HIS A 292 5.93 -24.61 0.20
C HIS A 292 7.41 -24.35 -0.11
N THR A 293 8.07 -25.22 -0.87
CA THR A 293 9.51 -25.07 -1.16
C THR A 293 9.78 -24.40 -2.50
N VAL A 294 8.76 -24.38 -3.36
CA VAL A 294 8.71 -23.59 -4.59
C VAL A 294 7.44 -22.75 -4.53
N LEU A 295 7.58 -21.43 -4.50
CA LEU A 295 6.45 -20.51 -4.62
C LEU A 295 6.40 -20.01 -6.04
N THR A 296 5.30 -20.35 -6.72
CA THR A 296 5.01 -19.80 -8.04
C THR A 296 3.84 -18.84 -7.89
N PHE A 297 4.02 -17.66 -8.48
CA PHE A 297 2.99 -16.65 -8.65
C PHE A 297 2.81 -16.44 -10.14
N GLN A 298 1.57 -16.49 -10.61
CA GLN A 298 1.22 -16.23 -12.01
C GLN A 298 0.31 -15.02 -12.07
N GLU A 299 0.70 -14.00 -12.82
CA GLU A 299 -0.07 -12.79 -13.02
C GLU A 299 -1.40 -13.15 -13.68
N TYR A 300 -2.45 -12.43 -13.31
CA TYR A 300 -3.73 -12.47 -14.01
C TYR A 300 -3.54 -11.88 -15.41
N GLY A 301 -3.45 -12.73 -16.44
CA GLY A 301 -3.46 -12.33 -17.84
C GLY A 301 -4.86 -12.47 -18.45
N ASP A 302 -5.23 -11.54 -19.33
CA ASP A 302 -6.45 -11.63 -20.14
C ASP A 302 -6.42 -12.92 -20.99
N PHE A 303 -7.46 -13.74 -20.86
CA PHE A 303 -7.89 -14.68 -21.91
C PHE A 303 -8.84 -13.95 -22.86
#